data_AF-A0A7X3U1M9-F1
#
_entry.id   AF-A0A7X3U1M9-F1
#
_cell.length_a   1.000
_cell.length_b   1.000
_cell.length_c   1.000
_cell.angle_alpha   90.00
_cell.angle_beta   90.00
_cell.angle_gamma   90.00
#
_symmetry.space_group_name_H-M   'P 1'
#
loop_
_entity.id
_entity.type
_entity.pdbx_description
1 polymer ?
#
loop_
_entity_poly.entity_id
_entity_poly.type
_entity_poly.pdbx_seq_one_letter_code
_entity_poly.pdbx_strand_id
1 'polypeptide(L)'
;MPELPDVETYVSCLAPRVVGQRLERIRLLRPFVLRSVTPPLDDASGRSVQSVARLGKRVVIGLAGDLFLVLHLMIAGRLRWRERGKAIPKKLGLAAFDFSSGTLLMTEAGSIKRAALHLAAGRAGLQAHDRGGLEPLEV
;
A
#
# COMPACT_ATOMS: atom_id res chain seq x y z
N MET A 1 3.24 -15.64 -3.20
CA MET A 1 2.91 -14.18 -3.15
C MET A 1 1.84 -13.98 -4.22
N PRO A 2 1.01 -12.92 -4.27
CA PRO A 2 0.49 -12.48 -5.56
C PRO A 2 1.68 -12.41 -6.52
N GLU A 3 1.58 -13.10 -7.64
CA GLU A 3 2.63 -13.05 -8.65
C GLU A 3 2.54 -11.72 -9.42
N LEU A 4 3.49 -11.45 -10.31
CA LEU A 4 3.56 -10.16 -11.02
C LEU A 4 2.24 -9.74 -11.69
N PRO A 5 1.49 -10.65 -12.37
CA PRO A 5 0.19 -10.31 -12.95
C PRO A 5 -0.86 -9.92 -11.90
N ASP A 6 -0.81 -10.51 -10.71
CA ASP A 6 -1.74 -10.21 -9.63
C ASP A 6 -1.47 -8.80 -9.05
N VAL A 7 -0.20 -8.42 -8.93
CA VAL A 7 0.20 -7.08 -8.47
C VAL A 7 -0.20 -6.02 -9.49
N GLU A 8 -0.01 -6.30 -10.79
CA GLU A 8 -0.46 -5.41 -11.86
C GLU A 8 -1.99 -5.23 -11.85
N THR A 9 -2.73 -6.30 -11.58
CA THR A 9 -4.18 -6.25 -11.39
C THR A 9 -4.56 -5.34 -10.22
N TYR A 10 -3.82 -5.39 -9.10
CA TYR A 10 -4.03 -4.46 -7.98
C TYR A 10 -3.80 -3.01 -8.39
N VAL A 11 -2.71 -2.72 -9.10
CA VAL A 11 -2.40 -1.37 -9.59
C VAL A 11 -3.52 -0.86 -10.50
N SER A 12 -3.87 -1.62 -11.53
CA SER A 12 -4.92 -1.28 -12.50
C SER A 12 -6.30 -1.09 -11.85
N CYS A 13 -6.65 -1.90 -10.85
CA CYS A 13 -7.92 -1.76 -10.14
C CYS A 13 -7.94 -0.63 -9.10
N LEU A 14 -6.78 -0.30 -8.53
CA LEU A 14 -6.66 0.70 -7.47
C LEU A 14 -6.51 2.11 -8.03
N ALA A 15 -5.71 2.29 -9.07
CA ALA A 15 -5.43 3.59 -9.70
C ALA A 15 -6.68 4.44 -9.95
N PRO A 16 -7.75 3.96 -10.63
CA PRO A 16 -8.94 4.77 -10.90
C PRO A 16 -9.73 5.15 -9.64
N ARG A 17 -9.44 4.56 -8.48
CA ARG A 17 -10.14 4.82 -7.21
C ARG A 17 -9.43 5.83 -6.33
N VAL A 18 -8.11 5.87 -6.40
CA VAL A 18 -7.29 6.63 -5.45
C VAL A 18 -6.49 7.76 -6.08
N VAL A 19 -6.10 7.68 -7.36
CA VAL A 19 -5.34 8.77 -7.99
C VAL A 19 -6.17 10.05 -7.99
N GLY A 20 -5.56 11.16 -7.59
CA GLY A 20 -6.22 12.45 -7.40
C GLY A 20 -7.03 12.58 -6.10
N GLN A 21 -7.27 11.48 -5.37
CA GLN A 21 -7.95 11.53 -4.08
C GLN A 21 -6.99 11.90 -2.95
N ARG A 22 -7.53 12.49 -1.88
CA ARG A 22 -6.79 12.75 -0.65
C ARG A 22 -6.79 11.51 0.23
N LEU A 23 -5.61 11.07 0.66
CA LEU A 23 -5.47 10.10 1.75
C LEU A 23 -5.74 10.85 3.06
N GLU A 24 -6.89 10.63 3.67
CA GLU A 24 -7.30 11.33 4.89
C GLU A 24 -6.58 10.80 6.12
N ARG A 25 -6.46 9.47 6.21
CA ARG A 25 -5.91 8.79 7.38
C ARG A 25 -5.44 7.38 7.06
N ILE A 26 -4.45 6.90 7.80
CA ILE A 26 -4.11 5.48 7.87
C ILE A 26 -4.44 4.96 9.28
N ARG A 27 -5.17 3.84 9.36
CA ARG A 27 -5.50 3.16 10.61
C ARG A 27 -4.80 1.82 10.66
N LEU A 28 -3.99 1.58 11.68
CA LEU A 28 -3.31 0.30 11.90
C LEU A 28 -4.04 -0.50 12.98
N LEU A 29 -4.65 -1.63 12.61
CA LEU A 29 -5.17 -2.59 13.60
C LEU A 29 -4.05 -3.47 14.17
N ARG A 30 -2.99 -3.68 13.39
CA ARG A 30 -1.82 -4.47 13.75
C ARG A 30 -0.55 -3.65 13.51
N PRO A 31 -0.02 -2.95 14.53
CA PRO A 31 1.08 -2.00 14.35
C PRO A 31 2.33 -2.58 13.68
N PHE A 32 2.64 -3.86 13.89
CA PHE A 32 3.80 -4.53 13.29
C PHE A 32 3.80 -4.54 11.75
N VAL A 33 2.65 -4.28 11.11
CA VAL A 33 2.58 -4.18 9.64
C VAL A 33 3.44 -3.04 9.13
N LEU A 34 3.56 -1.95 9.91
CA LEU A 34 4.46 -0.83 9.59
C LEU A 34 5.90 -1.24 9.90
N ARG A 35 6.77 -1.15 8.90
CA ARG A 35 8.18 -1.57 8.93
C ARG A 35 9.15 -0.41 8.74
N SER A 36 8.66 0.82 8.81
CA SER A 36 9.44 2.06 8.76
C SER A 36 9.07 2.92 9.96
N VAL A 37 10.04 3.69 10.45
CA VAL A 37 9.84 4.70 11.51
C VAL A 37 10.11 6.12 11.02
N THR A 38 10.85 6.24 9.92
CA THR A 38 11.18 7.52 9.29
C THR A 38 10.92 7.42 7.79
N PRO A 39 10.15 8.37 7.21
CA PRO A 39 9.36 9.40 7.90
C PRO A 39 8.24 8.80 8.78
N PRO A 40 7.71 9.54 9.76
CA PRO A 40 6.52 9.13 10.52
C PRO A 40 5.34 8.84 9.60
N LEU A 41 4.55 7.81 9.92
CA LEU A 41 3.41 7.41 9.08
C LEU A 41 2.38 8.54 8.91
N ASP A 42 2.27 9.42 9.90
CA ASP A 42 1.33 10.54 9.90
C ASP A 42 1.62 11.57 8.79
N ASP A 43 2.86 11.63 8.29
CA ASP A 43 3.25 12.51 7.18
C ASP A 43 2.53 12.16 5.87
N ALA A 44 2.04 10.92 5.74
CA ALA A 44 1.22 10.47 4.62
C ALA A 44 -0.22 11.01 4.68
N SER A 45 -0.72 11.34 5.88
CA SER A 45 -2.09 11.81 6.05
C SER A 45 -2.27 13.20 5.48
N GLY A 46 -3.43 13.43 4.87
CA GLY A 46 -3.78 14.67 4.20
C GLY A 46 -3.10 14.90 2.84
N ARG A 47 -2.25 13.98 2.35
CA ARG A 47 -1.60 14.10 1.04
C ARG A 47 -2.51 13.59 -0.09
N SER A 48 -2.43 14.23 -1.25
CA SER A 48 -3.09 13.74 -2.47
C SER A 48 -2.28 12.62 -3.09
N VAL A 49 -2.96 11.58 -3.58
CA VAL A 49 -2.32 10.51 -4.34
C VAL A 49 -2.02 11.00 -5.75
N GLN A 50 -0.76 10.88 -6.17
CA GLN A 50 -0.28 11.27 -7.49
C GLN A 50 -0.17 10.08 -8.44
N SER A 51 0.14 8.89 -7.92
CA SER A 51 0.32 7.69 -8.73
C SER A 51 0.05 6.42 -7.95
N VAL A 52 -0.26 5.35 -8.70
CA VAL A 52 -0.20 3.98 -8.21
C VAL A 52 0.64 3.21 -9.22
N ALA A 53 1.66 2.53 -8.74
CA ALA A 53 2.60 1.80 -9.58
C ALA A 53 3.01 0.49 -8.90
N ARG A 54 3.74 -0.33 -9.64
CA ARG A 54 4.37 -1.54 -9.14
C ARG A 54 5.86 -1.31 -8.96
N LEU A 55 6.46 -1.97 -7.97
CA LEU A 55 7.91 -2.10 -7.83
C LEU A 55 8.23 -3.56 -7.50
N GLY A 56 8.61 -4.35 -8.52
CA GLY A 56 8.68 -5.80 -8.41
C GLY A 56 7.36 -6.39 -7.91
N LYS A 57 7.40 -6.97 -6.70
CA LYS A 57 6.24 -7.64 -6.07
C LYS A 57 5.53 -6.75 -5.02
N ARG A 58 5.68 -5.43 -5.14
CA ARG A 58 5.10 -4.41 -4.25
C ARG A 58 4.12 -3.53 -5.02
N VAL A 59 3.06 -3.13 -4.32
CA VAL A 59 2.20 -2.02 -4.77
C VAL A 59 2.73 -0.73 -4.14
N VAL A 60 2.91 0.30 -4.95
CA VAL A 60 3.41 1.62 -4.54
C VAL A 60 2.32 2.65 -4.78
N ILE A 61 1.96 3.41 -3.74
CA ILE A 61 1.08 4.57 -3.87
C ILE A 61 1.95 5.82 -3.66
N GLY A 62 2.13 6.59 -4.71
CA GLY A 62 2.85 7.87 -4.68
C GLY A 62 1.95 8.98 -4.17
N LEU A 63 2.42 9.73 -3.18
CA LEU A 63 1.75 10.85 -2.53
C LEU A 63 2.49 12.16 -2.84
N ALA A 64 1.74 13.26 -2.84
CA ALA A 64 2.32 14.60 -2.97
C ALA A 64 3.38 14.85 -1.89
N GLY A 65 4.48 15.49 -2.29
CA GLY A 65 5.65 15.71 -1.43
C GLY A 65 6.70 14.59 -1.49
N ASP A 66 6.72 13.82 -2.58
CA ASP A 66 7.70 12.75 -2.83
C ASP A 66 7.71 11.67 -1.72
N LEU A 67 6.50 11.30 -1.28
CA LEU A 67 6.26 10.26 -0.29
C LEU A 67 5.62 9.03 -0.94
N PHE A 68 6.03 7.84 -0.53
CA PHE A 68 5.57 6.59 -1.14
C PHE A 68 5.12 5.59 -0.08
N LEU A 69 3.85 5.17 -0.15
CA LEU A 69 3.40 4.00 0.58
C LEU A 69 3.78 2.76 -0.22
N VAL A 70 4.60 1.89 0.38
CA VAL A 70 5.10 0.67 -0.26
C VAL A 70 4.50 -0.54 0.45
N LEU A 71 3.62 -1.26 -0.24
CA LEU A 71 2.86 -2.38 0.28
C LEU A 71 3.40 -3.69 -0.28
N HIS A 72 3.77 -4.60 0.62
CA HIS A 72 4.16 -5.97 0.27
C HIS A 72 3.12 -6.95 0.80
N LEU A 73 2.37 -7.58 -0.11
CA LEU A 73 1.21 -8.39 0.27
C LEU A 73 1.56 -9.82 0.69
N MET A 74 2.82 -10.26 0.55
CA MET A 74 3.22 -11.65 0.85
C MET A 74 2.28 -12.66 0.18
N ILE A 75 2.09 -13.89 0.66
CA ILE A 75 1.28 -14.90 -0.05
C ILE A 75 -0.22 -14.64 0.10
N ALA A 76 -0.66 -14.37 1.33
CA ALA A 76 -2.06 -14.33 1.71
C ALA A 76 -2.61 -12.91 1.89
N GLY A 77 -1.81 -11.88 1.60
CA GLY A 77 -2.25 -10.50 1.69
C GLY A 77 -3.16 -10.10 0.53
N ARG A 78 -4.18 -9.30 0.84
CA ARG A 78 -5.17 -8.82 -0.13
C ARG A 78 -5.53 -7.36 0.16
N LEU A 79 -5.74 -6.60 -0.89
CA LEU A 79 -6.34 -5.27 -0.86
C LEU A 79 -7.82 -5.34 -1.22
N ARG A 80 -8.66 -4.58 -0.50
CA ARG A 80 -10.11 -4.54 -0.75
C ARG A 80 -10.64 -3.12 -0.62
N TRP A 81 -11.19 -2.58 -1.70
CA TRP A 81 -11.91 -1.30 -1.67
C TRP A 81 -13.27 -1.45 -1.00
N ARG A 82 -13.65 -0.55 -0.11
CA ARG A 82 -14.93 -0.54 0.61
C ARG A 82 -15.45 0.88 0.75
N GLU A 83 -16.69 1.00 1.21
CA GLU A 83 -17.29 2.28 1.60
C GLU A 83 -16.42 3.02 2.63
N ARG A 84 -16.49 4.34 2.61
CA ARG A 84 -15.71 5.21 3.48
C ARG A 84 -15.95 4.88 4.95
N GLY A 85 -14.86 4.83 5.72
CA GLY A 85 -14.92 4.57 7.16
C GLY A 85 -15.14 3.10 7.53
N LYS A 86 -15.13 2.16 6.57
CA LYS A 86 -15.34 0.75 6.86
C LYS A 86 -14.38 0.26 7.95
N ALA A 87 -14.93 -0.44 8.95
CA ALA A 87 -14.13 -1.01 10.03
C ALA A 87 -13.13 -2.07 9.53
N ILE A 88 -11.94 -2.10 10.13
CA ILE A 88 -10.94 -3.13 9.85
C ILE A 88 -11.42 -4.47 10.43
N PRO A 89 -11.52 -5.56 9.64
CA PRO A 89 -11.96 -6.85 10.14
C PRO A 89 -11.02 -7.40 11.23
N LYS A 90 -11.56 -7.77 12.40
CA LYS A 90 -10.75 -8.17 13.58
C LYS A 90 -9.83 -9.37 13.36
N LYS A 91 -10.27 -10.37 12.58
CA LYS A 91 -9.56 -11.65 12.40
C LYS A 91 -8.42 -11.58 11.37
N LEU A 92 -8.61 -10.83 10.29
CA LEU A 92 -7.75 -10.85 9.10
C LEU A 92 -7.21 -9.47 8.71
N GLY A 93 -7.74 -8.40 9.27
CA GLY A 93 -7.36 -7.04 8.94
C GLY A 93 -6.02 -6.63 9.57
N LEU A 94 -5.27 -5.84 8.81
CA LEU A 94 -3.97 -5.30 9.22
C LEU A 94 -4.04 -3.78 9.33
N ALA A 95 -4.53 -3.14 8.26
CA ALA A 95 -4.62 -1.69 8.15
C ALA A 95 -5.81 -1.25 7.28
N ALA A 96 -6.18 0.01 7.38
CA ALA A 96 -7.07 0.72 6.46
C ALA A 96 -6.43 2.04 6.03
N PHE A 97 -6.58 2.37 4.75
CA PHE A 97 -6.22 3.66 4.16
C PHE A 97 -7.54 4.34 3.79
N ASP A 98 -7.89 5.39 4.51
CA ASP A 98 -9.14 6.11 4.33
C ASP A 98 -8.94 7.27 3.37
N PHE A 99 -9.71 7.27 2.29
CA PHE A 99 -9.76 8.31 1.28
C PHE A 99 -11.12 9.02 1.33
N SER A 100 -11.21 10.20 0.72
CA SER A 100 -12.47 10.93 0.54
C SER A 100 -13.55 10.09 -0.17
N SER A 101 -13.15 9.20 -1.09
CA SER A 101 -14.04 8.37 -1.91
C SER A 101 -14.33 6.97 -1.36
N GLY A 102 -13.63 6.54 -0.31
CA GLY A 102 -13.76 5.17 0.22
C GLY A 102 -12.59 4.74 1.09
N THR A 103 -12.59 3.46 1.49
CA THR A 103 -11.54 2.88 2.33
C THR A 103 -10.89 1.69 1.65
N LEU A 104 -9.57 1.71 1.54
CA LEU A 104 -8.78 0.55 1.13
C LEU A 104 -8.40 -0.27 2.37
N LEU A 105 -8.89 -1.49 2.46
CA LEU A 105 -8.52 -2.43 3.53
C LEU A 105 -7.33 -3.29 3.10
N MET A 106 -6.32 -3.39 3.95
CA MET A 106 -5.22 -4.35 3.84
C MET A 106 -5.45 -5.50 4.82
N THR A 107 -5.46 -6.70 4.28
CA THR A 107 -5.81 -7.92 5.01
C THR A 107 -4.82 -9.02 4.70
N GLU A 108 -4.65 -10.00 5.59
CA GLU A 108 -3.84 -11.19 5.33
C GLU A 108 -4.50 -12.41 5.99
N ALA A 109 -4.68 -13.50 5.24
CA ALA A 109 -5.18 -14.76 5.78
C ALA A 109 -4.05 -15.58 6.44
N GLY A 110 -4.39 -16.53 7.31
CA GLY A 110 -3.42 -17.36 8.05
C GLY A 110 -3.06 -16.83 9.44
N SER A 111 -2.37 -17.64 10.24
CA SER A 111 -1.98 -17.30 11.63
C SER A 111 -0.74 -16.41 11.69
N ILE A 112 0.20 -16.59 10.76
CA ILE A 112 1.44 -15.82 10.68
C ILE A 112 1.25 -14.69 9.68
N LYS A 113 1.42 -13.44 10.15
CA LYS A 113 1.27 -12.24 9.33
C LYS A 113 2.64 -11.73 8.91
N ARG A 114 2.87 -11.62 7.61
CA ARG A 114 4.14 -11.17 7.03
C ARG A 114 3.98 -9.99 6.09
N ALA A 115 2.75 -9.61 5.74
CA ALA A 115 2.53 -8.45 4.90
C ALA A 115 3.13 -7.21 5.58
N ALA A 116 3.63 -6.30 4.77
CA ALA A 116 4.39 -5.15 5.23
C ALA A 116 3.94 -3.87 4.56
N LEU A 117 4.02 -2.78 5.30
CA LEU A 117 3.82 -1.41 4.89
C LEU A 117 5.08 -0.63 5.24
N HIS A 118 5.60 0.12 4.28
CA HIS A 118 6.60 1.15 4.52
C HIS A 118 6.06 2.49 4.03
N LEU A 119 6.48 3.57 4.69
CA LEU A 119 6.46 4.91 4.13
C LEU A 119 7.90 5.28 3.80
N ALA A 120 8.17 5.60 2.54
CA ALA A 120 9.48 6.02 2.05
C ALA A 120 9.41 7.47 1.60
N ALA A 121 10.48 8.22 1.86
CA ALA A 121 10.66 9.59 1.37
C ALA A 121 11.68 9.61 0.23
N GLY A 122 11.38 10.37 -0.81
CA GLY A 122 12.26 10.53 -1.96
C GLY A 122 12.25 9.34 -2.91
N ARG A 123 12.61 9.59 -4.16
CA ARG A 123 12.88 8.52 -5.15
C ARG A 123 13.97 7.56 -4.67
N ALA A 124 15.00 8.05 -3.98
CA ALA A 124 16.05 7.22 -3.40
C ALA A 124 15.52 6.27 -2.31
N GLY A 125 14.62 6.75 -1.44
CA GLY A 125 13.97 5.92 -0.44
C GLY A 125 13.07 4.86 -1.07
N LEU A 126 12.34 5.21 -2.13
CA LEU A 126 11.58 4.23 -2.91
C LEU A 126 12.49 3.16 -3.53
N GLN A 127 13.61 3.57 -4.14
CA GLN A 127 14.55 2.68 -4.81
C GLN A 127 15.22 1.68 -3.85
N ALA A 128 15.37 2.02 -2.57
CA ALA A 128 15.87 1.07 -1.55
C ALA A 128 14.95 -0.16 -1.36
N HIS A 129 13.71 -0.11 -1.84
CA HIS A 129 12.79 -1.25 -1.85
C HIS A 129 12.87 -2.11 -3.12
N ASP A 130 13.58 -1.62 -4.14
CA ASP A 130 13.93 -2.39 -5.32
C ASP A 130 14.94 -3.48 -4.93
N ARG A 131 14.75 -4.69 -5.46
CA ARG A 131 15.66 -5.82 -5.24
C ARG A 131 16.63 -6.01 -6.41
N GLY A 132 16.58 -5.14 -7.43
CA GLY A 132 17.50 -5.15 -8.56
C GLY A 132 17.30 -6.33 -9.53
N GLY A 133 16.12 -6.95 -9.50
CA GLY A 133 15.75 -7.99 -10.48
C GLY A 133 15.26 -7.36 -11.78
N LEU A 134 15.35 -8.09 -12.89
CA LEU A 134 14.74 -7.68 -14.16
C LEU A 134 13.22 -7.56 -14.00
N GLU A 135 12.62 -6.57 -14.65
CA GLU A 135 11.17 -6.37 -14.73
C GLU A 135 10.63 -7.10 -15.98
N PRO A 136 10.07 -8.32 -15.84
CA PRO A 136 9.75 -9.17 -17.00
C PRO A 136 8.51 -8.72 -17.77
N LEU A 137 7.84 -7.64 -17.33
CA LEU A 137 6.69 -7.05 -18.00
C LEU A 137 7.06 -5.80 -18.83
N GLU A 138 8.33 -5.39 -18.79
CA GLU A 138 8.87 -4.25 -19.57
C GLU A 138 9.75 -4.71 -20.74
N VAL A 139 9.73 -6.01 -21.05
CA VAL A 139 10.47 -6.66 -22.16
C VAL A 139 9.61 -6.75 -23.41
#